data_AF-A0A7C2QWR3-F1
#
_entry.id   AF-A0A7C2QWR3-F1
#
_cell.length_a   1.000
_cell.length_b   1.000
_cell.length_c   1.000
_cell.angle_alpha   90.00
_cell.angle_beta   90.00
_cell.angle_gamma   90.00
#
_symmetry.space_group_name_H-M   'P 1'
#
loop_
_entity.id
_entity.type
_entity.pdbx_description
1 polymer ?
#
loop_
_entity_poly.entity_id
_entity_poly.type
_entity_poly.pdbx_seq_one_letter_code
_entity_poly.pdbx_strand_id
1 'polypeptide(L)' 'MKVAVVVHGNENIDSALKRLHREVMREKILEEYRDRVYHVGKSEEDIEKKRIWKKMKRRRNAAKRRNN' A
#
# COMPACT_ATOMS: atom_id res chain seq x y z
N MET A 1 3.10 3.12 -14.89
CA MET A 1 1.76 2.94 -14.31
C MET A 1 1.03 4.26 -14.35
N LYS A 2 -0.28 4.26 -14.64
CA LYS A 2 -1.16 5.42 -14.54
C LYS A 2 -2.40 5.00 -13.75
N VAL A 3 -2.63 5.63 -12.61
CA VAL A 3 -3.91 5.59 -11.90
C VAL A 3 -4.65 6.86 -12.26
N ALA A 4 -5.91 6.72 -12.67
CA ALA A 4 -6.79 7.83 -13.00
C ALA A 4 -8.12 7.63 -12.28
N VAL A 5 -8.47 8.59 -11.42
CA VAL A 5 -9.76 8.62 -10.74
C VAL A 5 -10.68 9.52 -11.52
N VAL A 6 -11.78 8.97 -12.03
CA VAL A 6 -12.85 9.76 -12.63
C VAL A 6 -13.65 10.41 -11.51
N VAL A 7 -13.63 11.74 -11.49
CA VAL A 7 -14.40 12.58 -10.56
C VAL A 7 -15.73 12.93 -11.23
N HIS A 8 -16.83 12.68 -10.53
CA HIS A 8 -18.15 13.04 -11.02
C HIS A 8 -18.47 14.48 -10.56
N GLY A 9 -19.21 15.25 -11.35
CA GLY A 9 -19.43 16.69 -11.11
C GLY A 9 -20.08 17.06 -9.77
N ASN A 10 -20.64 16.08 -9.05
CA ASN A 10 -21.27 16.26 -7.74
C ASN A 10 -20.39 15.76 -6.56
N GLU A 11 -19.15 15.35 -6.80
CA GLU A 11 -18.25 14.84 -5.76
C GLU A 11 -17.42 15.96 -5.14
N ASN A 12 -17.34 15.99 -3.81
CA ASN A 12 -16.40 16.87 -3.11
C ASN A 12 -14.95 16.48 -3.46
N ILE A 13 -14.15 17.47 -3.86
CA ILE A 13 -12.73 17.33 -4.23
C ILE A 13 -11.95 16.52 -3.18
N ASP A 14 -12.19 16.74 -1.89
CA ASP A 14 -11.48 16.01 -0.82
C ASP A 14 -11.77 14.51 -0.84
N SER A 15 -13.00 14.12 -1.18
CA SER A 15 -13.41 12.72 -1.29
C SER A 15 -12.75 12.07 -2.50
N ALA A 16 -12.68 12.78 -3.62
CA ALA A 16 -11.98 12.35 -4.82
C ALA A 16 -10.48 12.15 -4.56
N LEU A 17 -9.82 13.09 -3.87
CA LEU A 17 -8.41 13.00 -3.49
C LEU A 17 -8.16 11.82 -2.53
N LYS A 18 -9.04 11.59 -1.54
CA LYS A 18 -8.94 10.43 -0.65
C LYS A 18 -9.14 9.10 -1.37
N ARG A 19 -9.93 9.06 -2.44
CA ARG A 19 -10.07 7.87 -3.30
C ARG A 19 -8.81 7.63 -4.10
N LEU A 20 -8.29 8.67 -4.76
CA LEU A 20 -7.02 8.61 -5.49
C LEU A 20 -5.89 8.13 -4.60
N HIS A 21 -5.77 8.69 -3.40
CA HIS A 21 -4.76 8.27 -2.43
C HIS A 21 -4.90 6.78 -2.07
N ARG A 22 -6.13 6.29 -1.86
CA ARG A 22 -6.38 4.87 -1.57
C ARG A 22 -6.03 3.95 -2.75
N GLU A 23 -6.29 4.37 -3.98
CA GLU A 23 -5.90 3.60 -5.18
C GLU A 23 -4.39 3.54 -5.35
N VAL A 24 -3.69 4.66 -5.21
CA VAL A 24 -2.22 4.72 -5.23
C VAL A 24 -1.61 3.80 -4.16
N MET A 25 -2.16 3.82 -2.94
CA MET A 25 -1.70 2.94 -1.85
C MET A 25 -2.05 1.47 -2.08
N ARG A 26 -3.18 1.17 -2.74
CA ARG A 26 -3.59 -0.20 -3.07
C ARG A 26 -2.67 -0.81 -4.13
N GLU A 27 -2.38 -0.06 -5.18
CA GLU A 27 -1.49 -0.49 -6.26
C GLU A 27 0.00 -0.42 -5.87
N LYS A 28 0.32 0.18 -4.72
CA LYS A 28 1.70 0.30 -4.20
C LYS A 28 2.66 1.00 -5.17
N ILE A 29 2.15 1.91 -6.00
CA ILE A 29 2.92 2.57 -7.07
C ILE A 29 4.18 3.26 -6.52
N LEU A 30 4.06 3.92 -5.38
CA LEU A 30 5.18 4.62 -4.75
C LEU A 30 6.21 3.66 -4.15
N GLU A 31 5.78 2.51 -3.63
CA GLU A 31 6.69 1.48 -3.13
C GLU A 31 7.44 0.85 -4.30
N GLU A 32 6.74 0.50 -5.37
CA GLU A 32 7.35 -0.08 -6.57
C GLU A 32 8.33 0.88 -7.25
N TYR A 33 7.99 2.17 -7.35
CA TYR A 33 8.93 3.16 -7.88
C TYR A 33 10.19 3.22 -7.03
N ARG A 34 10.05 3.31 -5.70
CA ARG A 34 11.17 3.34 -4.75
C ARG A 34 12.04 2.08 -4.85
N ASP A 35 11.42 0.92 -4.91
CA ASP A 35 12.09 -0.38 -4.92
C ASP A 35 12.83 -0.61 -6.26
N ARG A 36 12.44 0.08 -7.34
CA ARG A 36 13.14 0.09 -8.63
C ARG A 36 14.25 1.13 -8.75
N VAL A 37 14.41 2.05 -7.79
CA VAL A 37 15.45 3.11 -7.86
C VAL A 37 16.85 2.51 -7.80
N TYR A 38 17.04 1.45 -7.02
CA TYR A 38 18.32 0.78 -6.83
C TYR A 38 18.18 -0.72 -7.05
N HIS A 39 19.28 -1.38 -7.44
CA HIS A 39 19.32 -2.83 -7.47
C HIS A 39 19.25 -3.38 -6.05
N VAL A 40 18.36 -4.35 -5.82
CA VAL A 40 18.22 -5.07 -4.55
C VAL A 40 18.67 -6.51 -4.77
N GLY A 41 19.55 -7.01 -3.90
CA GLY A 41 19.99 -8.39 -3.98
C GLY A 41 18.88 -9.37 -3.58
N LYS A 42 18.91 -10.60 -4.13
CA LYS A 42 17.88 -11.63 -3.85
C LYS A 42 17.70 -11.92 -2.35
N SER A 43 18.79 -11.88 -1.58
CA SER A 43 18.76 -12.06 -0.11
C SER A 43 17.99 -10.96 0.61
N GLU A 44 18.13 -9.71 0.17
CA GLU A 44 17.44 -8.56 0.74
C GLU A 44 15.93 -8.61 0.45
N GLU A 45 15.54 -9.04 -0.75
CA GLU A 45 14.13 -9.26 -1.07
C GLU A 45 13.48 -10.29 -0.13
N ASP A 46 14.17 -11.39 0.16
CA ASP A 46 13.65 -12.44 1.03
C ASP A 46 13.54 -11.98 2.49
N ILE A 47 14.50 -11.16 2.95
CA ILE A 47 14.45 -10.51 4.26
C ILE A 47 13.24 -9.57 4.34
N GLU A 48 13.02 -8.76 3.30
CA GLU A 48 11.91 -7.80 3.25
C GLU A 48 10.55 -8.51 3.23
N LYS A 49 10.39 -9.55 2.40
CA LYS A 49 9.17 -10.39 2.36
C LYS A 49 8.86 -10.97 3.75
N LYS A 50 9.86 -11.52 4.45
CA LYS A 50 9.71 -12.05 5.82
C LYS A 50 9.32 -10.94 6.81
N ARG A 51 9.93 -9.75 6.70
CA ARG A 51 9.64 -8.59 7.55
C ARG A 51 8.19 -8.13 7.39
N ILE A 52 7.73 -7.95 6.15
CA ILE A 52 6.35 -7.56 5.82
C ILE A 52 5.36 -8.61 6.34
N TRP A 53 5.63 -9.89 6.10
CA TRP A 53 4.76 -10.97 6.57
C TRP A 53 4.61 -10.98 8.10
N LYS A 54 5.73 -10.88 8.84
CA LYS A 54 5.71 -10.81 10.31
C LYS A 54 4.91 -9.60 10.80
N LYS A 55 5.10 -8.43 10.17
CA LYS A 55 4.35 -7.20 10.49
C LYS A 55 2.84 -7.38 10.27
N MET A 56 2.43 -7.93 9.13
CA MET A 56 1.01 -8.17 8.83
C MET A 56 0.39 -9.23 9.74
N LYS A 57 1.12 -10.30 10.08
CA LYS A 57 0.69 -11.31 11.05
C LYS A 57 0.43 -10.70 12.43
N ARG A 58 1.35 -9.85 12.93
CA ARG A 58 1.18 -9.13 14.21
C ARG A 58 -0.06 -8.24 14.21
N ARG A 59 -0.28 -7.47 13.13
CA ARG A 59 -1.47 -6.60 12.99
C ARG A 59 -2.77 -7.41 13.01
N ARG A 60 -2.84 -8.51 12.27
CA ARG A 60 -4.02 -9.41 12.27
C ARG A 60 -4.30 -9.98 13.65
N ASN A 61 -3.27 -10.44 14.36
CA ASN A 61 -3.43 -10.98 15.71
C ASN A 61 -3.87 -9.91 16.71
N ALA A 62 -3.34 -8.69 16.63
CA ALA A 62 -3.78 -7.58 17.47
C ALA A 62 -5.24 -7.20 17.22
N ALA A 63 -5.69 -7.18 15.96
CA ALA A 63 -7.08 -6.93 15.61
C ALA A 63 -8.01 -8.03 16.17
N LYS A 64 -7.63 -9.31 16.05
CA LYS A 64 -8.37 -10.43 16.65
C LYS A 64 -8.54 -10.29 18.16
N ARG A 65 -7.51 -9.84 18.87
CA ARG A 65 -7.56 -9.62 20.34
C ARG A 65 -8.42 -8.43 20.77
N ARG A 66 -8.69 -7.47 19.89
CA ARG A 66 -9.56 -6.33 20.19
C ARG A 66 -11.03 -6.66 19.98
N ASN A 67 -11.32 -7.61 19.10
CA ASN A 67 -12.68 -8.04 18.76
C ASN A 67 -13.16 -9.23 19.60
N ASN A 68 -12.38 -9.65 20.60
CA ASN A 68 -12.63 -10.80 21.47
C ASN A 68 -12.52 -10.34 22.92
#